data_AF-A0A352SFW2-F1
#
_entry.id   AF-A0A352SFW2-F1
#
_cell.length_a   1.000
_cell.length_b   1.000
_cell.length_c   1.000
_cell.angle_alpha   90.00
_cell.angle_beta   90.00
_cell.angle_gamma   90.00
#
_symmetry.space_group_name_H-M   'P 1'
#
loop_
_entity.id
_entity.type
_entity.pdbx_description
1 polymer ?
#
loop_
_entity_poly.entity_id
_entity_poly.type
_entity_poly.pdbx_seq_one_letter_code
_entity_poly.pdbx_strand_id
1 'polypeptide(L)'
;MSKAVLVMDTPETCENCACKYPSYKDDALYDCSITGKTIPINGGRYKNRPKWCPLRELPEKMDCFAEAIKNDCYDGTEYEHEYLDGKSYGWNACLDEILKECDANGNT
;
A
#
# COMPACT_ATOMS: atom_id res chain seq x y z
N MET A 1 -6.81 15.21 16.82
CA MET A 1 -7.28 13.87 16.38
C MET A 1 -6.05 13.03 16.10
N SER A 2 -5.97 11.83 16.67
CA SER A 2 -4.95 10.85 16.30
C SER A 2 -5.18 10.38 14.86
N LYS A 3 -4.11 10.00 14.17
CA LYS A 3 -4.16 9.40 12.84
C LYS A 3 -3.92 7.90 12.98
N ALA A 4 -4.51 7.11 12.08
CA ALA A 4 -4.33 5.66 12.01
C ALA A 4 -3.99 5.25 10.58
N VAL A 5 -3.29 4.13 10.43
CA VAL A 5 -2.95 3.48 9.16
C VAL A 5 -3.42 2.04 9.25
N LEU A 6 -4.03 1.53 8.17
CA LEU A 6 -4.41 0.12 8.02
C LEU A 6 -3.50 -0.51 6.98
N VAL A 7 -2.83 -1.59 7.35
CA VAL A 7 -2.00 -2.42 6.47
C VAL A 7 -2.68 -3.77 6.36
N MET A 8 -2.91 -4.23 5.13
CA MET A 8 -3.57 -5.49 4.82
C MET A 8 -3.20 -5.92 3.40
N ASP A 9 -3.37 -7.21 3.10
CA ASP A 9 -3.22 -7.71 1.74
C ASP A 9 -4.18 -7.02 0.79
N THR A 10 -3.65 -6.50 -0.31
CA THR A 10 -4.45 -5.75 -1.26
C THR A 10 -5.22 -6.70 -2.19
N PRO A 11 -6.56 -6.77 -2.15
CA PRO A 11 -7.32 -7.71 -2.96
C PRO A 11 -7.32 -7.28 -4.44
N GLU A 12 -7.33 -8.26 -5.34
CA GLU A 12 -7.42 -8.00 -6.79
C GLU A 12 -8.73 -7.31 -7.17
N THR A 13 -9.82 -7.70 -6.54
CA THR A 13 -11.17 -7.19 -6.78
C THR A 13 -11.88 -6.83 -5.47
N CYS A 14 -12.92 -6.01 -5.57
CA CYS A 14 -13.76 -5.69 -4.41
C CYS A 14 -14.60 -6.88 -3.92
N GLU A 15 -14.73 -7.93 -4.73
CA GLU A 15 -15.40 -9.18 -4.33
C GLU A 15 -14.63 -9.91 -3.24
N ASN A 16 -13.30 -9.88 -3.25
CA ASN A 16 -12.48 -10.54 -2.23
C ASN A 16 -11.99 -9.58 -1.13
N CYS A 17 -12.52 -8.35 -1.09
CA CYS A 17 -12.08 -7.34 -0.14
C CYS A 17 -12.73 -7.52 1.23
N ALA A 18 -11.94 -7.57 2.30
CA ALA A 18 -12.43 -7.60 3.68
C ALA A 18 -13.23 -6.34 4.08
N CYS A 19 -13.08 -5.24 3.34
CA CYS A 19 -13.81 -3.99 3.56
C CYS A 19 -15.13 -3.91 2.76
N LYS A 20 -15.59 -5.01 2.14
CA LYS A 20 -16.89 -5.06 1.46
C LYS A 20 -18.00 -5.38 2.46
N TYR A 21 -19.19 -4.82 2.25
CA TYR A 21 -20.40 -5.23 2.95
C TYR A 21 -21.58 -5.27 1.96
N PRO A 22 -22.56 -6.19 2.10
CA PRO A 22 -23.74 -6.22 1.23
C PRO A 22 -24.49 -4.89 1.25
N SER A 23 -24.87 -4.36 0.09
CA SER A 23 -25.63 -3.11 0.06
C SER A 23 -27.08 -3.36 0.46
N TYR A 24 -27.67 -2.44 1.22
CA TYR A 24 -29.10 -2.46 1.53
C TYR A 24 -29.99 -2.14 0.31
N LYS A 25 -29.39 -1.65 -0.78
CA LYS A 25 -30.12 -1.19 -1.96
C LYS A 25 -30.53 -2.34 -2.89
N ASP A 26 -29.68 -3.36 -2.99
CA ASP A 26 -29.85 -4.47 -3.92
C ASP A 26 -28.87 -5.60 -3.54
N ASP A 27 -29.35 -6.85 -3.56
CA ASP A 27 -28.57 -8.06 -3.27
C ASP A 27 -27.45 -8.31 -4.30
N ALA A 28 -27.44 -7.57 -5.41
CA ALA A 28 -26.40 -7.57 -6.44
C ALA A 28 -25.35 -6.45 -6.25
N LEU A 29 -25.33 -5.74 -5.12
CA LEU A 29 -24.40 -4.64 -4.82
C LEU A 29 -23.64 -4.86 -3.49
N TYR A 30 -22.39 -4.37 -3.45
CA TYR A 30 -21.58 -4.18 -2.25
C TYR A 30 -21.40 -2.69 -1.97
N ASP A 31 -21.27 -2.31 -0.70
CA ASP A 31 -20.78 -1.00 -0.27
C ASP A 31 -19.37 -1.13 0.31
N CYS A 32 -18.50 -0.16 0.01
CA CYS A 32 -17.17 -0.06 0.61
C CYS A 32 -17.29 0.53 2.02
N SER A 33 -16.96 -0.25 3.06
CA SER A 33 -17.07 0.19 4.47
C SER A 33 -16.21 1.40 4.81
N ILE A 34 -15.17 1.69 4.04
CA ILE A 34 -14.27 2.84 4.27
C ILE A 34 -14.83 4.13 3.65
N THR A 35 -15.45 4.05 2.46
CA THR A 35 -15.84 5.24 1.68
C THR A 35 -17.36 5.42 1.54
N GLY A 36 -18.15 4.40 1.87
CA GLY A 36 -19.60 4.35 1.68
C GLY A 36 -20.04 4.27 0.20
N LYS A 37 -19.11 4.07 -0.74
CA LYS A 37 -19.42 3.98 -2.17
C LYS A 37 -19.91 2.59 -2.55
N THR A 38 -21.00 2.56 -3.33
CA THR A 38 -21.62 1.33 -3.85
C THR A 38 -20.89 0.80 -5.09
N ILE A 39 -20.74 -0.52 -5.17
CA ILE A 39 -19.99 -1.30 -6.17
C ILE A 39 -20.85 -2.51 -6.57
N PRO A 40 -21.03 -2.81 -7.86
CA PRO A 40 -21.77 -4.02 -8.28
C PRO A 40 -20.99 -5.32 -8.05
N ILE A 41 -21.69 -6.38 -7.61
CA ILE A 41 -21.13 -7.67 -7.15
C ILE A 41 -20.30 -8.38 -8.23
N ASN A 42 -20.78 -8.39 -9.48
CA ASN A 42 -20.06 -9.01 -10.61
C ASN A 42 -19.05 -8.07 -11.29
N GLY A 43 -18.48 -7.09 -10.57
CA GLY A 43 -17.57 -6.11 -11.16
C GLY A 43 -18.20 -5.32 -12.32
N GLY A 44 -19.52 -5.11 -12.32
CA GLY A 44 -20.19 -4.27 -13.32
C GLY A 44 -19.51 -2.90 -13.42
N ARG A 45 -19.16 -2.46 -14.64
CA ARG A 45 -18.22 -1.36 -14.96
C ARG A 45 -16.78 -1.48 -14.41
N TYR A 46 -16.52 -2.26 -13.37
CA TYR A 46 -15.23 -2.38 -12.68
C TYR A 46 -14.88 -3.85 -12.42
N LYS A 47 -14.36 -4.53 -13.46
CA LYS A 47 -13.70 -5.85 -13.29
C LYS A 47 -12.48 -5.77 -12.37
N ASN A 48 -11.92 -4.57 -12.24
CA ASN A 48 -10.72 -4.26 -11.47
C ASN A 48 -11.05 -3.28 -10.34
N ARG A 49 -10.13 -3.16 -9.38
CA ARG A 49 -10.20 -2.16 -8.30
C ARG A 49 -10.43 -0.75 -8.87
N PRO A 50 -11.42 0.01 -8.36
CA PRO A 50 -11.71 1.34 -8.88
C PRO A 50 -10.61 2.34 -8.51
N LYS A 51 -10.37 3.35 -9.35
CA LYS A 51 -9.34 4.39 -9.11
C LYS A 51 -9.53 5.17 -7.80
N TRP A 52 -10.76 5.22 -7.28
CA TRP A 52 -11.08 5.89 -6.03
C TRP A 52 -10.86 5.01 -4.79
N CYS A 53 -10.50 3.73 -4.97
CA CYS A 53 -10.28 2.80 -3.87
C CYS A 53 -9.31 3.41 -2.83
N PRO A 54 -9.64 3.34 -1.53
CA PRO A 54 -8.80 3.92 -0.49
C PRO A 54 -7.52 3.12 -0.25
N LEU A 55 -7.49 1.83 -0.62
CA LEU A 55 -6.29 1.00 -0.50
C LEU A 55 -5.23 1.47 -1.49
N ARG A 56 -4.03 1.73 -0.97
CA ARG A 56 -2.85 2.10 -1.74
C ARG A 56 -1.82 1.01 -1.57
N GLU A 57 -1.14 0.69 -2.66
CA GLU A 57 0.03 -0.18 -2.57
C GLU A 57 1.09 0.50 -1.73
N LEU A 58 1.83 -0.31 -0.96
CA LEU A 58 3.02 0.18 -0.28
C LEU A 58 4.04 0.63 -1.33
N PRO A 59 4.86 1.65 -1.03
CA PRO A 59 5.98 1.99 -1.88
C PRO A 59 6.96 0.81 -2.04
N GLU A 60 7.71 0.82 -3.12
CA GLU A 60 8.77 -0.17 -3.36
C GLU A 60 10.01 0.16 -2.51
N LYS A 61 10.81 -0.88 -2.24
CA LYS A 61 12.16 -0.70 -1.70
C LYS A 61 13.01 0.11 -2.68
N MET A 62 13.85 0.97 -2.14
CA MET A 62 14.70 1.85 -2.95
C MET A 62 16.18 1.57 -2.73
N ASP A 63 16.93 1.80 -3.79
CA ASP A 63 18.38 1.94 -3.79
C ASP A 63 18.68 3.36 -4.29
N CYS A 64 18.78 4.29 -3.33
CA CYS A 64 19.04 5.69 -3.62
C CYS A 64 20.39 5.90 -4.29
N PHE A 65 21.38 5.05 -4.01
CA PHE A 65 22.68 5.16 -4.64
C PHE A 65 22.59 4.80 -6.13
N ALA A 66 21.98 3.66 -6.46
CA ALA A 66 21.75 3.27 -7.84
C ALA A 66 20.88 4.28 -8.60
N GLU A 67 19.86 4.85 -7.94
CA GLU A 67 19.03 5.89 -8.52
C GLU A 67 19.81 7.19 -8.78
N ALA A 68 20.73 7.56 -7.88
CA ALA A 68 21.55 8.75 -8.05
C ALA A 68 22.54 8.62 -9.21
N ILE A 69 23.19 7.47 -9.34
CA ILE A 69 24.08 7.16 -10.47
C ILE A 69 23.30 7.21 -11.79
N LYS A 70 22.12 6.59 -11.83
CA LYS A 70 21.29 6.54 -13.04
C LYS A 70 20.86 7.94 -13.52
N ASN A 71 20.64 8.86 -12.59
CA ASN A 71 20.19 10.23 -12.86
C ASN A 71 21.33 11.26 -12.92
N ASP A 72 22.60 10.82 -12.93
CA ASP A 72 23.78 11.71 -12.93
C ASP A 72 23.73 12.76 -11.80
N CYS A 73 23.24 12.35 -10.62
CA CYS A 73 23.12 13.20 -9.45
C CYS A 73 23.97 12.69 -8.27
N TYR A 74 25.07 11.99 -8.58
CA TYR A 74 26.08 11.57 -7.62
C TYR A 74 27.37 12.38 -7.85
N ASP A 75 27.84 13.06 -6.81
CA ASP A 75 28.98 13.96 -6.77
C ASP A 75 30.33 13.25 -6.58
N GLY A 76 30.31 11.94 -6.33
CA GLY A 76 31.52 11.12 -6.21
C GLY A 76 32.13 11.09 -4.80
N THR A 77 31.51 11.75 -3.82
CA THR A 77 32.05 11.82 -2.46
C THR A 77 31.63 10.62 -1.61
N GLU A 78 32.53 10.19 -0.73
CA GLU A 78 32.23 9.16 0.29
C GLU A 78 31.06 9.59 1.19
N TYR A 79 30.96 10.89 1.49
CA TYR A 79 29.86 11.45 2.28
C TYR A 79 28.50 11.28 1.58
N GLU A 80 28.42 11.57 0.28
CA GLU A 80 27.16 11.38 -0.43
C GLU A 80 26.80 9.90 -0.59
N HIS A 81 27.79 9.04 -0.80
CA HIS A 81 27.59 7.59 -0.81
C HIS A 81 26.97 7.10 0.52
N GLU A 82 27.57 7.44 1.66
CA GLU A 82 27.07 7.08 2.98
C GLU A 82 25.65 7.63 3.23
N TYR A 83 25.38 8.85 2.78
CA TYR A 83 24.05 9.48 2.88
C TYR A 83 22.98 8.74 2.07
N LEU A 84 23.28 8.34 0.83
CA LEU A 84 22.37 7.61 -0.05
C LEU A 84 22.13 6.18 0.46
N ASP A 85 23.16 5.51 0.96
CA ASP A 85 23.05 4.21 1.59
C ASP A 85 22.18 4.27 2.85
N GLY A 86 22.44 5.24 3.73
CA GLY A 86 21.65 5.46 4.94
C GLY A 86 20.17 5.72 4.66
N LYS A 87 19.85 6.47 3.59
CA LYS A 87 18.47 6.68 3.13
C LYS A 87 17.81 5.39 2.67
N SER A 88 18.50 4.62 1.83
CA SER A 88 18.02 3.33 1.32
C SER A 88 17.74 2.39 2.47
N TYR A 89 18.70 2.29 3.41
CA TYR A 89 18.59 1.44 4.60
C TYR A 89 17.39 1.83 5.47
N GLY A 90 17.27 3.11 5.85
CA GLY A 90 16.17 3.58 6.71
C GLY A 90 14.79 3.41 6.07
N TRP A 91 14.66 3.69 4.78
CA TRP A 91 13.43 3.47 4.04
C TRP A 91 13.04 2.01 3.97
N ASN A 92 13.98 1.15 3.58
CA ASN A 92 13.74 -0.28 3.42
C ASN A 92 13.45 -0.94 4.78
N ALA A 93 14.13 -0.51 5.85
CA ALA A 93 13.86 -0.98 7.22
C ALA A 93 12.44 -0.60 7.68
N CYS A 94 11.97 0.61 7.36
CA CYS A 94 10.59 1.02 7.64
C CYS A 94 9.57 0.12 6.91
N LEU A 95 9.80 -0.17 5.63
CA LEU A 95 8.95 -1.07 4.86
C LEU A 95 9.00 -2.51 5.40
N ASP A 96 10.18 -2.98 5.80
CA ASP A 96 10.35 -4.31 6.39
C ASP A 96 9.58 -4.46 7.69
N GLU A 97 9.58 -3.45 8.56
CA GLU A 97 8.77 -3.47 9.79
C GLU A 97 7.26 -3.42 9.51
N ILE A 98 6.83 -2.72 8.45
CA ILE A 98 5.41 -2.71 8.02
C ILE A 98 4.98 -4.08 7.48
N LEU A 99 5.85 -4.74 6.71
CA LEU A 99 5.58 -6.02 6.06
C LEU A 99 5.81 -7.23 6.96
N LYS A 100 6.35 -7.00 8.16
CA LYS A 100 6.63 -8.06 9.13
C LYS A 100 5.32 -8.72 9.58
N GLU A 101 5.16 -10.00 9.27
CA GLU A 101 4.02 -10.76 9.78
C GLU A 101 4.04 -10.78 11.30
N CYS A 102 2.94 -10.38 11.90
CA CYS A 102 2.73 -10.47 13.33
C CYS A 102 1.57 -11.43 13.60
N ASP A 103 1.70 -12.29 14.60
CA ASP A 103 0.59 -13.09 15.09
C ASP A 103 -0.51 -12.19 15.71
N ALA A 104 -1.66 -12.79 16.04
CA ALA A 104 -2.78 -12.07 16.65
C ALA A 104 -2.45 -11.39 18.01
N ASN A 105 -1.30 -11.72 18.62
CA ASN A 105 -0.80 -11.15 19.86
C ASN A 105 0.31 -10.10 19.63
N GLY A 106 0.65 -9.80 18.37
CA GLY A 106 1.70 -8.86 18.01
C GLY A 106 3.12 -9.43 18.11
N ASN A 107 3.28 -10.75 18.20
CA ASN A 107 4.61 -11.38 18.14
C ASN A 107 5.02 -11.64 16.69
N THR A 108 6.32 -11.52 16.44
CA THR A 108 6.94 -11.76 15.13
C THR A 108 7.61 -13.11 15.06
#